data_AF-A0A8C4R0M6-F1
#
_entry.id   AF-A0A8C4R0M6-F1
#
_cell.length_a   1.000
_cell.length_b   1.000
_cell.length_c   1.000
_cell.angle_alpha   90.00
_cell.angle_beta   90.00
_cell.angle_gamma   90.00
#
_symmetry.space_group_name_H-M   'P 1'
#
loop_
_entity.id
_entity.type
_entity.pdbx_description
1 polymer ?
#
loop_
_entity_poly.entity_id
_entity_poly.type
_entity_poly.pdbx_seq_one_letter_code
_entity_poly.pdbx_strand_id
1 'polypeptide(L)'
;MSSVISSRLIVSMTQMYDNVAALRLNDALGDGMLAEAMVSAEGEVMEFRQPVPAEGRMEEWMMAVLIMMHLTNRNITKEAIYTYCIDKSRIDWMLLYQGMVILAANQVWWTWEVEDTFRSMKHGEKLAMKNYARCLHNQIDELVMHIAQPLSRNDRKKYNTVLIIDVHCRDIVDSFVRDNVTEAREFEWESQLRFYWDRDPDDLNIRQCTGTFGYGYEYMGLNGRLVITPLTDRIYLTLTQALSMYLGGASAGPAGTGKTETTKDLSKALGILCVVTNCGEGMDFKVMGKILSGLAQSGAWGCFDEFNRIEASVLSVVSSQIQTIRSALIRGLSRFQFEGCEISLDARIGLFITMNPGYAGRTELPESMKALFRPVVVILPDLQQICEIMLFSEGF
;
A
#
# COMPACT_ATOMS: atom_id res chain seq x y z
N MET A 1 23.82 -0.61 -29.18
CA MET A 1 24.76 -1.28 -28.26
C MET A 1 24.36 -0.87 -26.87
N SER A 2 23.44 -1.64 -26.29
CA SER A 2 22.89 -1.46 -24.95
C SER A 2 23.96 -1.84 -23.93
N SER A 3 24.55 -0.84 -23.28
CA SER A 3 25.54 -1.07 -22.22
C SER A 3 24.84 -1.73 -21.04
N VAL A 4 25.08 -3.03 -20.93
CA VAL A 4 24.70 -3.89 -19.81
C VAL A 4 25.29 -3.29 -18.55
N ILE A 5 24.44 -2.63 -17.75
CA ILE A 5 24.68 -2.49 -16.33
C ILE A 5 24.89 -3.91 -15.82
N SER A 6 26.03 -4.12 -15.16
CA SER A 6 26.43 -5.36 -14.50
C SER A 6 25.20 -6.13 -14.00
N SER A 7 25.06 -7.40 -14.38
CA SER A 7 24.01 -8.30 -13.92
C SER A 7 23.82 -8.32 -12.39
N ARG A 8 24.82 -7.87 -11.62
CA ARG A 8 24.73 -7.67 -10.16
C ARG A 8 23.80 -6.53 -9.74
N LEU A 9 23.68 -5.46 -10.51
CA LEU A 9 22.85 -4.29 -10.18
C LEU A 9 21.36 -4.59 -10.41
N ILE A 10 21.03 -5.35 -11.47
CA ILE A 10 19.67 -5.82 -11.76
C ILE A 10 19.17 -6.76 -10.64
N VAL A 11 20.03 -7.67 -10.16
CA VAL A 11 19.71 -8.57 -9.03
C VAL A 11 19.52 -7.79 -7.72
N SER A 12 20.18 -6.63 -7.56
CA SER A 12 20.04 -5.78 -6.37
C SER A 12 18.78 -4.92 -6.39
N MET A 13 18.18 -4.63 -7.55
CA MET A 13 17.01 -3.75 -7.65
C MET A 13 15.74 -4.37 -7.08
N THR A 14 15.48 -5.65 -7.38
CA THR A 14 14.34 -6.38 -6.82
C THR A 14 14.48 -6.67 -5.32
N GLN A 15 15.68 -6.54 -4.76
CA GLN A 15 15.91 -6.62 -3.32
C GLN A 15 15.71 -5.27 -2.61
N MET A 16 15.87 -4.16 -3.35
CA MET A 16 15.74 -2.80 -2.81
C MET A 16 14.32 -2.24 -3.00
N TYR A 17 13.64 -2.63 -4.07
CA TYR A 17 12.30 -2.19 -4.44
C TYR A 17 11.38 -3.41 -4.63
N ASP A 18 10.10 -3.32 -4.27
CA ASP A 18 9.19 -4.49 -4.26
C ASP A 18 9.01 -5.12 -5.65
N ASN A 19 8.73 -4.32 -6.68
CA ASN A 19 8.34 -4.82 -8.01
C ASN A 19 8.99 -4.06 -9.17
N VAL A 20 10.14 -3.42 -8.91
CA VAL A 20 10.95 -2.78 -9.96
C VAL A 20 11.94 -3.80 -10.50
N ALA A 21 11.81 -4.12 -11.78
CA ALA A 21 12.67 -5.08 -12.45
C ALA A 21 13.96 -4.45 -12.99
N ALA A 22 13.90 -3.20 -13.43
CA ALA A 22 15.06 -2.49 -13.98
C ALA A 22 14.91 -0.97 -13.92
N LEU A 23 16.06 -0.28 -13.93
CA LEU A 23 16.17 1.12 -14.33
C LEU A 23 16.55 1.19 -15.81
N ARG A 24 15.83 2.01 -16.58
CA ARG A 24 16.21 2.35 -17.95
C ARG A 24 17.28 3.42 -17.88
N LEU A 25 18.49 3.03 -18.26
CA LEU A 25 19.62 3.94 -18.36
C LEU A 25 19.91 4.24 -19.84
N ASN A 26 20.18 5.50 -20.13
CA ASN A 26 20.54 5.97 -21.46
C ASN A 26 21.93 6.63 -21.42
N ASP A 27 22.71 6.41 -22.47
CA ASP A 27 24.02 7.04 -22.63
C ASP A 27 23.81 8.30 -23.48
N ALA A 28 23.66 9.44 -22.81
CA ALA A 28 23.59 10.71 -23.51
C ALA A 28 24.96 10.95 -24.13
N LEU A 29 25.04 10.94 -25.46
CA LEU A 29 26.27 11.08 -26.27
C LEU A 29 27.25 12.14 -25.68
N GLY A 30 28.16 11.71 -24.81
CA GLY A 30 29.21 12.52 -24.20
C GLY A 30 28.99 13.02 -22.75
N ASP A 31 27.79 12.85 -22.15
CA ASP A 31 27.42 13.43 -20.84
C ASP A 31 27.22 12.39 -19.72
N GLY A 32 27.59 11.13 -19.98
CA GLY A 32 27.49 10.04 -19.01
C GLY A 32 26.13 9.33 -19.00
N MET A 33 26.02 8.33 -18.13
CA MET A 33 24.86 7.45 -18.05
C MET A 33 23.75 8.10 -17.20
N LEU A 34 22.56 8.24 -17.77
CA LEU A 34 21.41 8.86 -17.09
C LEU A 34 20.31 7.82 -16.84
N ALA A 35 19.75 7.80 -15.62
CA ALA A 35 18.53 7.06 -15.33
C ALA A 35 17.31 7.86 -15.76
N GLU A 36 16.55 7.34 -16.71
CA GLU A 36 15.40 8.05 -17.31
C GLU A 36 14.06 7.46 -16.88
N ALA A 37 14.01 6.18 -16.49
CA ALA A 37 12.76 5.54 -16.10
C ALA A 37 12.97 4.35 -15.17
N MET A 38 11.93 4.02 -14.41
CA MET A 38 11.78 2.72 -13.75
C MET A 38 10.87 1.80 -14.56
N VAL A 39 11.21 0.51 -14.59
CA VAL A 39 10.46 -0.52 -15.30
C VAL A 39 10.02 -1.59 -14.30
N SER A 40 8.70 -1.83 -14.19
CA SER A 40 8.15 -2.86 -13.33
C SER A 40 8.37 -4.27 -13.88
N ALA A 41 8.13 -5.31 -13.08
CA ALA A 41 8.19 -6.70 -13.53
C ALA A 41 7.19 -7.03 -14.65
N GLU A 42 6.06 -6.32 -14.72
CA GLU A 42 5.08 -6.42 -15.79
C GLU A 42 5.49 -5.67 -17.07
N GLY A 43 6.61 -4.94 -17.04
CA GLY A 43 7.06 -4.10 -18.14
C GLY A 43 6.39 -2.72 -18.19
N GLU A 44 5.67 -2.33 -17.14
CA GLU A 44 5.15 -0.96 -17.02
C GLU A 44 6.31 0.01 -16.80
N VAL A 45 6.28 1.14 -17.49
CA VAL A 45 7.38 2.12 -17.46
C VAL A 45 6.90 3.40 -16.80
N MET A 46 7.61 3.85 -15.78
CA MET A 46 7.44 5.16 -15.17
C MET A 46 8.64 6.04 -15.55
N GLU A 47 8.43 6.94 -16.50
CA GLU A 47 9.45 7.92 -16.90
C GLU A 47 9.64 8.95 -15.79
N PHE A 48 10.90 9.21 -15.44
CA PHE A 48 11.22 10.26 -14.50
C PHE A 48 10.95 11.63 -15.12
N ARG A 49 10.38 12.54 -14.32
CA ARG A 49 10.20 13.93 -14.76
C ARG A 49 11.54 14.62 -15.02
N GLN A 50 12.58 14.18 -14.35
CA GLN A 50 13.95 14.63 -14.54
C GLN A 50 14.88 13.41 -14.51
N PRO A 51 15.72 13.20 -15.54
CA PRO A 51 16.71 12.12 -15.52
C PRO A 51 17.69 12.28 -14.36
N VAL A 52 18.14 11.16 -13.78
CA VAL A 52 19.10 11.14 -12.66
C VAL A 52 20.47 10.69 -13.16
N PRO A 53 21.51 11.54 -13.12
CA PRO A 53 22.87 11.16 -13.50
C PRO A 53 23.42 10.01 -12.64
N ALA A 54 23.99 8.99 -13.28
CA ALA A 54 24.64 7.87 -12.61
C ALA A 54 26.07 8.21 -12.19
N GLU A 55 26.19 9.14 -11.25
CA GLU A 55 27.46 9.68 -10.75
C GLU A 55 27.65 9.43 -9.25
N GLY A 56 28.91 9.48 -8.81
CA GLY A 56 29.25 9.38 -7.38
C GLY A 56 29.22 7.96 -6.81
N ARG A 57 29.06 7.87 -5.49
CA ARG A 57 28.98 6.57 -4.79
C ARG A 57 27.62 5.93 -5.06
N MET A 58 27.60 4.61 -5.21
CA MET A 58 26.37 3.86 -5.48
C MET A 58 25.24 4.17 -4.48
N GLU A 59 25.57 4.30 -3.19
CA GLU A 59 24.61 4.61 -2.12
C GLU A 59 23.95 5.99 -2.31
N GLU A 60 24.74 7.00 -2.70
CA GLU A 60 24.27 8.37 -2.94
C GLU A 60 23.41 8.43 -4.20
N TRP A 61 23.85 7.77 -5.28
CA TRP A 61 23.10 7.70 -6.52
C TRP A 61 21.76 6.99 -6.34
N MET A 62 21.73 5.86 -5.63
CA MET A 62 20.48 5.13 -5.36
C MET A 62 19.51 5.95 -4.50
N MET A 63 20.02 6.75 -3.56
CA MET A 63 19.20 7.71 -2.81
C MET A 63 18.61 8.79 -3.73
N ALA A 64 19.39 9.32 -4.67
CA ALA A 64 18.88 10.28 -5.66
C ALA A 64 17.80 9.68 -6.56
N VAL A 65 17.97 8.41 -6.98
CA VAL A 65 16.95 7.67 -7.73
C VAL A 65 15.67 7.46 -6.91
N LEU A 66 15.78 7.11 -5.62
CA LEU A 66 14.63 6.96 -4.72
C LEU A 66 13.86 8.28 -4.56
N ILE A 67 14.56 9.39 -4.35
CA ILE A 67 13.95 10.72 -4.25
C ILE A 67 13.23 11.07 -5.56
N MET A 68 13.88 10.84 -6.71
CA MET A 68 13.27 11.13 -8.01
C MET A 68 12.05 10.25 -8.30
N MET A 69 12.08 8.98 -7.88
CA MET A 69 10.94 8.08 -7.97
C MET A 69 9.73 8.64 -7.21
N HIS A 70 9.90 9.04 -5.95
CA HIS A 70 8.82 9.62 -5.15
C HIS A 70 8.28 10.92 -5.76
N LEU A 71 9.16 11.84 -6.16
CA LEU A 71 8.77 13.11 -6.77
C LEU A 71 8.01 12.92 -8.09
N THR A 72 8.53 12.05 -8.96
CA THR A 72 7.91 11.71 -10.25
C THR A 72 6.53 11.10 -10.01
N ASN A 73 6.45 10.11 -9.13
CA ASN A 73 5.21 9.40 -8.85
C ASN A 73 4.14 10.33 -8.24
N ARG A 74 4.52 11.22 -7.31
CA ARG A 74 3.63 12.26 -6.78
C ARG A 74 3.11 13.17 -7.88
N ASN A 75 3.97 13.62 -8.79
CA ASN A 75 3.57 14.49 -9.90
C ASN A 75 2.63 13.80 -10.89
N ILE A 76 2.93 12.55 -11.28
CA ILE A 76 2.05 11.76 -12.15
C ILE A 76 0.69 11.49 -11.46
N THR A 77 0.70 11.19 -10.15
CA THR A 77 -0.53 10.98 -9.38
C THR A 77 -1.40 12.23 -9.33
N LYS A 78 -0.80 13.40 -9.08
CA LYS A 78 -1.51 14.69 -9.13
C LYS A 78 -2.13 14.94 -10.51
N GLU A 79 -1.35 14.72 -11.57
CA GLU A 79 -1.81 14.89 -12.95
C GLU A 79 -2.97 13.95 -13.29
N ALA A 80 -2.86 12.69 -12.90
CA ALA A 80 -3.92 11.69 -13.11
C ALA A 80 -5.22 12.11 -12.39
N ILE A 81 -5.15 12.53 -11.13
CA ILE A 81 -6.30 13.03 -10.37
C ILE A 81 -6.90 14.25 -11.07
N TYR A 82 -6.08 15.21 -11.50
CA TYR A 82 -6.55 16.43 -12.16
C TYR A 82 -7.22 16.15 -13.51
N THR A 83 -6.68 15.25 -14.31
CA THR A 83 -7.13 14.96 -15.69
C THR A 83 -8.30 13.98 -15.78
N TYR A 84 -8.77 13.46 -14.64
CA TYR A 84 -9.86 12.48 -14.59
C TYR A 84 -11.10 12.99 -15.33
N CYS A 85 -11.49 12.24 -16.38
CA CYS A 85 -12.68 12.49 -17.20
C CYS A 85 -12.80 13.92 -17.78
N ILE A 86 -11.68 14.64 -17.98
CA ILE A 86 -11.71 15.97 -18.62
C ILE A 86 -12.05 15.87 -20.13
N ASP A 87 -11.27 15.07 -20.87
CA ASP A 87 -11.34 14.96 -22.33
C ASP A 87 -11.50 13.51 -22.83
N LYS A 88 -11.47 12.54 -21.92
CA LYS A 88 -11.55 11.10 -22.21
C LYS A 88 -12.56 10.41 -21.31
N SER A 89 -13.06 9.26 -21.76
CA SER A 89 -13.82 8.36 -20.90
C SER A 89 -12.96 7.89 -19.72
N ARG A 90 -13.60 7.43 -18.63
CA ARG A 90 -12.89 6.84 -17.48
C ARG A 90 -11.98 5.70 -17.93
N ILE A 91 -12.45 4.85 -18.84
CA ILE A 91 -11.74 3.67 -19.35
C ILE A 91 -10.51 4.06 -20.17
N ASP A 92 -10.64 5.05 -21.05
CA ASP A 92 -9.52 5.54 -21.85
C ASP A 92 -8.50 6.32 -20.99
N TRP A 93 -8.98 7.09 -20.00
CA TRP A 93 -8.14 7.80 -19.04
C TRP A 93 -7.26 6.83 -18.24
N MET A 94 -7.78 5.66 -17.83
CA MET A 94 -7.00 4.65 -17.12
C MET A 94 -5.81 4.12 -17.93
N LEU A 95 -5.87 4.14 -19.27
CA LEU A 95 -4.78 3.68 -20.11
C LEU A 95 -3.62 4.69 -20.20
N LEU A 96 -3.86 5.96 -19.85
CA LEU A 96 -2.83 7.00 -19.93
C LEU A 96 -1.78 6.92 -18.82
N TYR A 97 -2.13 6.31 -17.68
CA TYR A 97 -1.29 6.32 -16.48
C TYR A 97 -0.93 4.91 -16.02
N GLN A 98 0.09 4.82 -15.17
CA GLN A 98 0.53 3.56 -14.56
C GLN A 98 -0.55 2.97 -13.64
N GLY A 99 -0.60 1.65 -13.54
CA GLY A 99 -1.61 0.89 -12.82
C GLY A 99 -1.79 1.34 -11.37
N MET A 100 -0.70 1.49 -10.62
CA MET A 100 -0.78 1.97 -9.23
C MET A 100 -1.30 3.42 -9.12
N VAL A 101 -0.98 4.28 -10.09
CA VAL A 101 -1.42 5.67 -10.11
C VAL A 101 -2.93 5.73 -10.29
N ILE A 102 -3.47 4.96 -11.24
CA ILE A 102 -4.91 4.95 -11.49
C ILE A 102 -5.68 4.37 -10.29
N LEU A 103 -5.11 3.41 -9.55
CA LEU A 103 -5.74 2.85 -8.36
C LEU A 103 -5.89 3.91 -7.27
N ALA A 104 -4.84 4.71 -7.04
CA ALA A 104 -4.90 5.80 -6.06
C ALA A 104 -5.84 6.93 -6.54
N ALA A 105 -5.75 7.33 -7.81
CA ALA A 105 -6.59 8.39 -8.38
C ALA A 105 -8.09 8.01 -8.41
N ASN A 106 -8.43 6.77 -8.78
CA ASN A 106 -9.81 6.28 -8.70
C ASN A 106 -10.36 6.33 -7.28
N GLN A 107 -9.56 5.98 -6.27
CA GLN A 107 -9.98 6.05 -4.87
C GLN A 107 -10.23 7.49 -4.39
N VAL A 108 -9.44 8.47 -4.88
CA VAL A 108 -9.69 9.90 -4.59
C VAL A 108 -11.03 10.32 -5.16
N TRP A 109 -11.33 9.97 -6.41
CA TRP A 109 -12.59 10.32 -7.05
C TRP A 109 -13.78 9.62 -6.42
N TRP A 110 -13.67 8.32 -6.13
CA TRP A 110 -14.71 7.59 -5.41
C TRP A 110 -15.00 8.21 -4.03
N THR A 111 -13.96 8.57 -3.27
CA THR A 111 -14.09 9.25 -1.97
C THR A 111 -14.86 10.56 -2.13
N TRP A 112 -14.48 11.37 -3.12
CA TRP A 112 -15.13 12.65 -3.37
C TRP A 112 -16.59 12.51 -3.85
N GLU A 113 -16.87 11.57 -4.76
CA GLU A 113 -18.21 11.31 -5.33
C GLU A 113 -19.19 10.79 -4.25
N VAL A 114 -18.74 9.92 -3.35
CA VAL A 114 -19.53 9.47 -2.19
C VAL A 114 -19.86 10.63 -1.27
N GLU A 115 -18.86 11.45 -0.92
CA GLU A 115 -19.08 12.62 -0.06
C GLU A 115 -19.97 13.68 -0.72
N ASP A 116 -19.87 13.83 -2.04
CA ASP A 116 -20.76 14.71 -2.80
C ASP A 116 -22.20 14.20 -2.78
N THR A 117 -22.37 12.88 -2.89
CA THR A 117 -23.67 12.23 -2.76
C THR A 117 -24.27 12.47 -1.37
N PHE A 118 -23.48 12.38 -0.29
CA PHE A 118 -23.93 12.77 1.05
C PHE A 118 -24.34 14.26 1.13
N ARG A 119 -23.58 15.17 0.49
CA ARG A 119 -23.95 16.59 0.40
C ARG A 119 -25.28 16.77 -0.34
N SER A 120 -25.48 16.13 -1.48
CA SER A 120 -26.71 16.23 -2.28
C SER A 120 -27.94 15.71 -1.53
N MET A 121 -27.81 14.60 -0.79
CA MET A 121 -28.88 14.12 0.08
C MET A 121 -29.28 15.15 1.15
N LYS A 122 -28.30 15.81 1.76
CA LYS A 122 -28.53 16.89 2.74
C LYS A 122 -29.24 18.10 2.12
N HIS A 123 -29.04 18.37 0.84
CA HIS A 123 -29.73 19.42 0.09
C HIS A 123 -31.12 19.00 -0.42
N GLY A 124 -31.57 17.78 -0.12
CA GLY A 124 -32.95 17.31 -0.38
C GLY A 124 -33.07 16.21 -1.42
N GLU A 125 -31.98 15.80 -2.07
CA GLU A 125 -31.99 14.72 -3.06
C GLU A 125 -31.98 13.33 -2.40
N LYS A 126 -33.12 12.93 -1.83
CA LYS A 126 -33.25 11.67 -1.05
C LYS A 126 -32.84 10.39 -1.80
N LEU A 127 -32.81 10.41 -3.14
CA LEU A 127 -32.45 9.27 -3.96
C LEU A 127 -31.00 9.32 -4.48
N ALA A 128 -30.20 10.31 -4.08
CA ALA A 128 -28.86 10.51 -4.60
C ALA A 128 -27.98 9.26 -4.41
N MET A 129 -27.95 8.66 -3.21
CA MET A 129 -27.16 7.44 -2.95
C MET A 129 -27.60 6.26 -3.82
N LYS A 130 -28.91 6.06 -4.00
CA LYS A 130 -29.44 5.01 -4.88
C LYS A 130 -29.10 5.24 -6.35
N ASN A 131 -29.09 6.50 -6.79
CA ASN A 131 -28.72 6.85 -8.16
C ASN A 131 -27.21 6.67 -8.39
N TYR A 132 -26.39 7.04 -7.41
CA TYR A 132 -24.95 6.81 -7.44
C TYR A 132 -24.60 5.32 -7.43
N ALA A 133 -25.27 4.51 -6.60
CA ALA A 133 -25.15 3.04 -6.64
C ALA A 133 -25.40 2.48 -8.05
N ARG A 134 -26.46 2.95 -8.73
CA ARG A 134 -26.74 2.56 -10.13
C ARG A 134 -25.64 3.02 -11.10
N CYS A 135 -25.06 4.20 -10.89
CA CYS A 135 -23.93 4.69 -11.67
C CYS A 135 -22.72 3.74 -11.56
N LEU A 136 -22.37 3.31 -10.33
CA LEU A 136 -21.27 2.37 -10.10
C LEU A 136 -21.49 1.03 -10.78
N HIS A 137 -22.72 0.50 -10.76
CA HIS A 137 -23.07 -0.72 -11.50
C HIS A 137 -22.82 -0.56 -13.00
N ASN A 138 -23.28 0.55 -13.59
CA ASN A 138 -23.07 0.81 -15.03
C ASN A 138 -21.58 0.96 -15.37
N GLN A 139 -20.79 1.62 -14.52
CA GLN A 139 -19.34 1.75 -14.73
C GLN A 139 -18.62 0.40 -14.67
N ILE A 140 -19.04 -0.49 -13.76
CA ILE A 140 -18.55 -1.86 -13.67
C ILE A 140 -18.91 -2.64 -14.94
N ASP A 141 -20.16 -2.57 -15.38
CA ASP A 141 -20.61 -3.25 -16.60
C ASP A 141 -19.83 -2.78 -17.83
N GLU A 142 -19.59 -1.47 -17.96
CA GLU A 142 -18.76 -0.89 -19.02
C GLU A 142 -17.32 -1.45 -18.97
N LEU A 143 -16.71 -1.48 -17.78
CA LEU A 143 -15.35 -2.01 -17.61
C LEU A 143 -15.27 -3.50 -17.98
N VAL A 144 -16.25 -4.31 -17.58
CA VAL A 144 -16.33 -5.73 -17.93
C VAL A 144 -16.45 -5.92 -19.45
N MET A 145 -17.29 -5.11 -20.12
CA MET A 145 -17.42 -5.15 -21.58
C MET A 145 -16.09 -4.82 -22.28
N HIS A 146 -15.28 -3.91 -21.73
CA HIS A 146 -13.96 -3.57 -22.27
C HIS A 146 -12.91 -4.66 -21.99
N ILE A 147 -12.93 -5.31 -20.83
CA ILE A 147 -12.03 -6.43 -20.50
C ILE A 147 -12.20 -7.60 -21.49
N ALA A 148 -13.43 -7.84 -21.95
CA ALA A 148 -13.75 -8.86 -22.95
C ALA A 148 -13.20 -8.55 -24.36
N GLN A 149 -12.75 -7.32 -24.62
CA GLN A 149 -12.16 -6.94 -25.91
C GLN A 149 -10.67 -7.35 -26.00
N PRO A 150 -10.08 -7.36 -27.21
CA PRO A 150 -8.64 -7.57 -27.38
C PRO A 150 -7.83 -6.44 -26.70
N LEU A 151 -7.09 -6.80 -25.65
CA LEU A 151 -6.24 -5.89 -24.88
C LEU A 151 -4.83 -6.47 -24.74
N SER A 152 -3.85 -5.60 -24.49
CA SER A 152 -2.54 -6.07 -24.06
C SER A 152 -2.65 -6.79 -22.71
N ARG A 153 -1.70 -7.68 -22.41
CA ARG A 153 -1.69 -8.40 -21.13
C ARG A 153 -1.63 -7.44 -19.94
N ASN A 154 -0.92 -6.33 -20.06
CA ASN A 154 -0.78 -5.33 -18.99
C ASN A 154 -2.06 -4.51 -18.82
N ASP A 155 -2.70 -4.09 -19.92
CA ASP A 155 -3.95 -3.32 -19.87
C ASP A 155 -5.09 -4.15 -19.31
N ARG A 156 -5.19 -5.44 -19.70
CA ARG A 156 -6.15 -6.36 -19.09
C ARG A 156 -5.90 -6.50 -17.58
N LYS A 157 -4.66 -6.75 -17.16
CA LYS A 157 -4.32 -6.83 -15.72
C LYS A 157 -4.68 -5.53 -15.00
N LYS A 158 -4.53 -4.37 -15.65
CA LYS A 158 -4.84 -3.05 -15.10
C LYS A 158 -6.34 -2.94 -14.83
N TYR A 159 -7.16 -3.24 -15.83
CA TYR A 159 -8.62 -3.24 -15.69
C TYR A 159 -9.12 -4.27 -14.67
N ASN A 160 -8.61 -5.51 -14.69
CA ASN A 160 -9.00 -6.52 -13.70
C ASN A 160 -8.68 -6.06 -12.28
N THR A 161 -7.54 -5.39 -12.08
CA THR A 161 -7.14 -4.87 -10.76
C THR A 161 -8.02 -3.72 -10.31
N VAL A 162 -8.41 -2.82 -11.21
CA VAL A 162 -9.38 -1.75 -10.91
C VAL A 162 -10.75 -2.34 -10.59
N LEU A 163 -11.18 -3.33 -11.36
CA LEU A 163 -12.49 -3.97 -11.21
C LEU A 163 -12.65 -4.63 -9.84
N ILE A 164 -11.60 -5.27 -9.30
CA ILE A 164 -11.60 -5.80 -7.93
C ILE A 164 -11.92 -4.70 -6.90
N ILE A 165 -11.34 -3.52 -7.07
CA ILE A 165 -11.55 -2.38 -6.17
C ILE A 165 -12.93 -1.74 -6.40
N ASP A 166 -13.35 -1.59 -7.65
CA ASP A 166 -14.67 -1.03 -8.01
C ASP A 166 -15.82 -1.89 -7.46
N VAL A 167 -15.70 -3.22 -7.51
CA VAL A 167 -16.68 -4.14 -6.90
C VAL A 167 -16.79 -3.91 -5.40
N HIS A 168 -15.67 -3.79 -4.70
CA HIS A 168 -15.66 -3.48 -3.27
C HIS A 168 -16.31 -2.11 -2.97
N CYS A 169 -15.95 -1.08 -3.73
CA CYS A 169 -16.54 0.26 -3.63
C CYS A 169 -18.06 0.26 -3.89
N ARG A 170 -18.54 -0.52 -4.86
CA ARG A 170 -19.96 -0.73 -5.14
C ARG A 170 -20.65 -1.42 -3.98
N ASP A 171 -20.07 -2.49 -3.45
CA ASP A 171 -20.67 -3.27 -2.35
C ASP A 171 -20.84 -2.41 -1.08
N ILE A 172 -19.89 -1.50 -0.81
CA ILE A 172 -19.99 -0.49 0.25
C ILE A 172 -21.17 0.45 0.00
N VAL A 173 -21.27 1.03 -1.20
CA VAL A 173 -22.34 1.98 -1.51
C VAL A 173 -23.72 1.31 -1.50
N ASP A 174 -23.83 0.06 -1.95
CA ASP A 174 -25.05 -0.73 -1.82
C ASP A 174 -25.43 -0.98 -0.35
N SER A 175 -24.43 -1.19 0.52
CA SER A 175 -24.66 -1.28 1.96
C SER A 175 -25.22 0.03 2.52
N PHE A 176 -24.74 1.19 2.07
CA PHE A 176 -25.26 2.49 2.49
C PHE A 176 -26.72 2.69 2.09
N VAL A 177 -27.10 2.25 0.89
CA VAL A 177 -28.51 2.28 0.44
C VAL A 177 -29.38 1.37 1.28
N ARG A 178 -28.92 0.15 1.58
CA ARG A 178 -29.67 -0.84 2.36
C ARG A 178 -29.84 -0.43 3.82
N ASP A 179 -28.76 0.05 4.42
CA ASP A 179 -28.67 0.34 5.85
C ASP A 179 -29.02 1.82 6.15
N ASN A 180 -29.37 2.58 5.11
CA ASN A 180 -29.79 3.98 5.16
C ASN A 180 -28.76 4.90 5.84
N VAL A 181 -27.51 4.78 5.40
CA VAL A 181 -26.40 5.68 5.78
C VAL A 181 -26.56 6.99 5.01
N THR A 182 -26.68 8.10 5.75
CA THR A 182 -27.10 9.39 5.19
C THR A 182 -26.08 10.52 5.34
N GLU A 183 -25.04 10.33 6.16
CA GLU A 183 -24.05 11.36 6.41
C GLU A 183 -22.61 10.83 6.53
N ALA A 184 -21.65 11.66 6.11
CA ALA A 184 -20.22 11.32 6.08
C ALA A 184 -19.56 11.17 7.47
N ARG A 185 -20.30 11.39 8.57
CA ARG A 185 -19.81 11.17 9.94
C ARG A 185 -20.27 9.82 10.53
N GLU A 186 -21.08 9.07 9.79
CA GLU A 186 -21.48 7.73 10.19
C GLU A 186 -20.28 6.78 10.10
N PHE A 187 -20.23 5.83 11.04
CA PHE A 187 -19.09 4.92 11.20
C PHE A 187 -18.88 4.04 9.96
N GLU A 188 -19.96 3.68 9.28
CA GLU A 188 -19.99 2.91 8.05
C GLU A 188 -19.13 3.58 6.96
N TRP A 189 -19.13 4.91 6.88
CA TRP A 189 -18.24 5.67 6.00
C TRP A 189 -16.87 5.94 6.61
N GLU A 190 -16.82 6.35 7.88
CA GLU A 190 -15.54 6.67 8.53
C GLU A 190 -14.59 5.47 8.62
N SER A 191 -15.15 4.26 8.73
CA SER A 191 -14.39 3.00 8.77
C SER A 191 -13.78 2.60 7.42
N GLN A 192 -14.16 3.25 6.31
CA GLN A 192 -13.56 3.00 5.00
C GLN A 192 -12.21 3.70 4.85
N LEU A 193 -11.34 3.13 4.01
CA LEU A 193 -10.08 3.76 3.63
C LEU A 193 -10.35 4.84 2.58
N ARG A 194 -10.23 6.10 2.95
CA ARG A 194 -10.63 7.26 2.14
C ARG A 194 -9.43 8.06 1.67
N PHE A 195 -9.40 8.44 0.40
CA PHE A 195 -8.24 9.08 -0.23
C PHE A 195 -8.56 10.54 -0.54
N TYR A 196 -7.69 11.45 -0.11
CA TYR A 196 -7.86 12.89 -0.26
C TYR A 196 -6.60 13.51 -0.85
N TRP A 197 -6.75 14.23 -1.96
CA TRP A 197 -5.72 15.19 -2.36
C TRP A 197 -5.92 16.49 -1.57
N ASP A 198 -5.16 16.68 -0.51
CA ASP A 198 -5.23 17.88 0.33
C ASP A 198 -4.47 19.02 -0.34
N ARG A 199 -5.14 20.15 -0.62
CA ARG A 199 -4.54 21.31 -1.32
C ARG A 199 -3.38 21.95 -0.56
N ASP A 200 -3.37 21.82 0.75
CA ASP A 200 -2.30 22.23 1.66
C ASP A 200 -2.12 21.04 2.61
N PRO A 201 -1.02 20.26 2.52
CA PRO A 201 0.28 20.60 1.93
C PRO A 201 0.47 20.30 0.42
N ASP A 202 -0.62 20.13 -0.35
CA ASP A 202 -0.61 19.65 -1.74
C ASP A 202 -0.20 18.17 -1.81
N ASP A 203 -0.84 17.28 -1.06
CA ASP A 203 -0.42 15.89 -1.00
C ASP A 203 -1.58 14.90 -0.90
N LEU A 204 -1.33 13.65 -1.27
CA LEU A 204 -2.28 12.56 -1.13
C LEU A 204 -2.23 12.01 0.29
N ASN A 205 -3.33 12.17 1.02
CA ASN A 205 -3.51 11.63 2.35
C ASN A 205 -4.65 10.60 2.37
N ILE A 206 -4.45 9.56 3.15
CA ILE A 206 -5.40 8.49 3.38
C ILE A 206 -5.94 8.63 4.79
N ARG A 207 -7.26 8.60 4.94
CA ARG A 207 -7.93 8.71 6.24
C ARG A 207 -8.80 7.49 6.48
N GLN A 208 -8.72 6.95 7.69
CA GLN A 208 -9.59 5.86 8.16
C GLN A 208 -9.83 6.07 9.65
N CYS A 209 -11.09 6.15 10.06
CA CYS A 209 -11.51 6.62 11.38
C CYS A 209 -10.75 7.90 11.77
N THR A 210 -10.03 7.87 12.90
CA THR A 210 -9.23 8.98 13.41
C THR A 210 -7.81 9.04 12.82
N GLY A 211 -7.40 8.03 12.06
CA GLY A 211 -6.07 7.95 11.47
C GLY A 211 -5.95 8.77 10.19
N THR A 212 -4.82 9.46 10.02
CA THR A 212 -4.41 10.12 8.77
C THR A 212 -3.01 9.68 8.42
N PHE A 213 -2.81 9.21 7.18
CA PHE A 213 -1.57 8.64 6.70
C PHE A 213 -1.20 9.30 5.37
N GLY A 214 0.04 9.78 5.25
CA GLY A 214 0.55 10.26 3.96
C GLY A 214 0.79 9.08 3.01
N TYR A 215 0.46 9.25 1.73
CA TYR A 215 0.79 8.26 0.71
C TYR A 215 2.31 8.16 0.53
N GLY A 216 2.84 6.95 0.42
CA GLY A 216 4.28 6.70 0.43
C GLY A 216 4.98 6.99 -0.91
N TYR A 217 4.24 6.96 -2.02
CA TYR A 217 4.76 7.12 -3.38
C TYR A 217 5.88 6.14 -3.77
N GLU A 218 5.97 4.98 -3.13
CA GLU A 218 6.85 3.90 -3.55
C GLU A 218 6.38 3.31 -4.88
N TYR A 219 7.24 3.29 -5.91
CA TYR A 219 6.86 2.71 -7.20
C TYR A 219 6.92 1.18 -7.16
N MET A 220 5.76 0.54 -7.30
CA MET A 220 5.61 -0.91 -7.30
C MET A 220 4.97 -1.44 -8.58
N GLY A 221 4.81 -0.60 -9.62
CA GLY A 221 4.09 -0.97 -10.84
C GLY A 221 2.72 -1.61 -10.58
N LEU A 222 2.29 -2.48 -11.49
CA LEU A 222 1.01 -3.19 -11.38
C LEU A 222 1.16 -4.52 -10.64
N ASN A 223 1.40 -4.47 -9.33
CA ASN A 223 1.59 -5.65 -8.48
C ASN A 223 0.28 -6.26 -7.92
N GLY A 224 -0.82 -6.25 -8.70
CA GLY A 224 -2.13 -6.82 -8.32
C GLY A 224 -2.73 -6.29 -7.01
N ARG A 225 -3.98 -6.67 -6.73
CA ARG A 225 -4.68 -6.35 -5.48
C ARG A 225 -5.34 -7.61 -4.92
N LEU A 226 -5.36 -7.73 -3.60
CA LEU A 226 -6.14 -8.75 -2.92
C LEU A 226 -7.62 -8.41 -3.02
N VAL A 227 -8.49 -9.42 -3.21
CA VAL A 227 -9.93 -9.23 -3.15
C VAL A 227 -10.32 -8.81 -1.73
N ILE A 228 -10.92 -7.63 -1.60
CA ILE A 228 -11.29 -7.08 -0.31
C ILE A 228 -12.62 -7.67 0.11
N THR A 229 -12.61 -8.38 1.25
CA THR A 229 -13.78 -8.97 1.88
C THR A 229 -14.07 -8.26 3.21
N PRO A 230 -15.25 -8.45 3.83
CA PRO A 230 -15.52 -7.90 5.16
C PRO A 230 -14.51 -8.31 6.24
N LEU A 231 -13.83 -9.45 6.07
CA LEU A 231 -12.73 -9.85 6.95
C LEU A 231 -11.48 -8.99 6.71
N THR A 232 -11.11 -8.79 5.45
CA THR A 232 -9.98 -7.94 5.05
C THR A 232 -10.17 -6.50 5.53
N ASP A 233 -11.37 -5.94 5.41
CA ASP A 233 -11.70 -4.59 5.88
C ASP A 233 -11.49 -4.42 7.38
N ARG A 234 -11.93 -5.40 8.17
CA ARG A 234 -11.74 -5.38 9.63
C ARG A 234 -10.27 -5.46 9.99
N ILE A 235 -9.47 -6.22 9.23
CA ILE A 235 -8.03 -6.27 9.42
C ILE A 235 -7.44 -4.89 9.09
N TYR A 236 -7.78 -4.28 7.95
CA TYR A 236 -7.32 -2.94 7.57
C TYR A 236 -7.61 -1.92 8.66
N LEU A 237 -8.86 -1.85 9.10
CA LEU A 237 -9.31 -0.96 10.16
C LEU A 237 -8.52 -1.15 11.45
N THR A 238 -8.26 -2.40 11.85
CA THR A 238 -7.51 -2.67 13.08
C THR A 238 -6.05 -2.28 12.96
N LEU A 239 -5.44 -2.53 11.79
CA LEU A 239 -4.04 -2.20 11.52
C LEU A 239 -3.82 -0.70 11.43
N THR A 240 -4.65 0.04 10.70
CA THR A 240 -4.55 1.51 10.61
C THR A 240 -4.84 2.17 11.94
N GLN A 241 -5.82 1.68 12.71
CA GLN A 241 -6.06 2.17 14.06
C GLN A 241 -4.85 1.94 14.98
N ALA A 242 -4.16 0.79 14.86
CA ALA A 242 -2.93 0.53 15.61
C ALA A 242 -1.83 1.55 15.25
N LEU A 243 -1.63 1.82 13.96
CA LEU A 243 -0.66 2.80 13.49
C LEU A 243 -0.96 4.22 14.01
N SER A 244 -2.24 4.64 14.01
CA SER A 244 -2.63 5.94 14.58
C SER A 244 -2.33 6.09 16.07
N MET A 245 -2.14 4.97 16.78
CA MET A 245 -1.77 4.90 18.19
C MET A 245 -0.27 4.64 18.41
N TYR A 246 0.53 4.68 17.34
CA TYR A 246 1.96 4.33 17.35
C TYR A 246 2.22 2.91 17.88
N LEU A 247 1.31 1.98 17.59
CA LEU A 247 1.41 0.56 17.91
C LEU A 247 1.65 -0.26 16.63
N GLY A 248 2.26 -1.42 16.80
CA GLY A 248 2.32 -2.42 15.73
C GLY A 248 1.02 -3.23 15.61
N GLY A 249 0.87 -3.99 14.53
CA GLY A 249 -0.24 -4.94 14.34
C GLY A 249 0.19 -6.39 14.52
N ALA A 250 -0.53 -7.17 15.33
CA ALA A 250 -0.23 -8.58 15.58
C ALA A 250 -1.32 -9.49 15.03
N SER A 251 -1.15 -9.93 13.79
CA SER A 251 -2.09 -10.82 13.11
C SER A 251 -1.86 -12.28 13.52
N ALA A 252 -2.85 -12.89 14.15
CA ALA A 252 -2.79 -14.27 14.62
C ALA A 252 -3.91 -15.12 13.99
N GLY A 253 -3.55 -16.31 13.51
CA GLY A 253 -4.51 -17.22 12.89
C GLY A 253 -3.82 -18.43 12.24
N PRO A 254 -4.59 -19.42 11.75
CA PRO A 254 -4.04 -20.60 11.08
C PRO A 254 -3.14 -20.27 9.89
N ALA A 255 -2.24 -21.19 9.51
CA ALA A 255 -1.42 -21.02 8.32
C ALA A 255 -2.30 -20.91 7.06
N GLY A 256 -1.91 -20.06 6.11
CA GLY A 256 -2.64 -19.89 4.84
C GLY A 256 -3.90 -19.02 4.91
N THR A 257 -4.18 -18.33 6.02
CA THR A 257 -5.36 -17.44 6.13
C THR A 257 -5.14 -16.01 5.62
N GLY A 258 -4.06 -15.74 4.88
CA GLY A 258 -3.82 -14.42 4.27
C GLY A 258 -3.26 -13.33 5.20
N LYS A 259 -2.64 -13.69 6.34
CA LYS A 259 -2.15 -12.73 7.35
C LYS A 259 -1.12 -11.75 6.79
N THR A 260 -0.12 -12.29 6.11
CA THR A 260 1.00 -11.54 5.53
C THR A 260 0.53 -10.79 4.29
N GLU A 261 -0.29 -11.44 3.47
CA GLU A 261 -0.85 -10.95 2.22
C GLU A 261 -1.76 -9.75 2.46
N THR A 262 -2.59 -9.78 3.51
CA THR A 262 -3.44 -8.65 3.90
C THR A 262 -2.62 -7.44 4.33
N THR A 263 -1.57 -7.65 5.13
CA THR A 263 -0.66 -6.58 5.55
C THR A 263 0.07 -5.97 4.34
N LYS A 264 0.51 -6.82 3.40
CA LYS A 264 1.16 -6.39 2.16
C LYS A 264 0.18 -5.62 1.27
N ASP A 265 -1.07 -6.06 1.12
CA ASP A 265 -2.07 -5.36 0.30
C ASP A 265 -2.44 -3.99 0.89
N LEU A 266 -2.49 -3.86 2.22
CA LEU A 266 -2.66 -2.57 2.89
C LEU A 266 -1.47 -1.63 2.59
N SER A 267 -0.24 -2.13 2.70
CA SER A 267 0.95 -1.32 2.40
C SER A 267 0.98 -0.82 0.96
N LYS A 268 0.54 -1.65 0.00
CA LYS A 268 0.35 -1.25 -1.40
C LYS A 268 -0.72 -0.16 -1.54
N ALA A 269 -1.79 -0.22 -0.74
CA ALA A 269 -2.86 0.79 -0.77
C ALA A 269 -2.36 2.15 -0.28
N LEU A 270 -1.41 2.15 0.66
CA LEU A 270 -0.75 3.35 1.16
C LEU A 270 0.47 3.75 0.33
N GLY A 271 0.86 2.97 -0.70
CA GLY A 271 2.05 3.23 -1.51
C GLY A 271 3.35 3.15 -0.72
N ILE A 272 3.43 2.28 0.30
CA ILE A 272 4.59 2.10 1.19
C ILE A 272 5.22 0.73 0.97
N LEU A 273 6.55 0.67 0.85
CA LEU A 273 7.30 -0.58 0.77
C LEU A 273 7.05 -1.44 2.03
N CYS A 274 6.67 -2.70 1.84
CA CYS A 274 6.54 -3.67 2.95
C CYS A 274 7.57 -4.79 2.80
N VAL A 275 8.54 -4.80 3.71
CA VAL A 275 9.60 -5.81 3.81
C VAL A 275 9.09 -6.97 4.66
N VAL A 276 8.88 -8.11 4.02
CA VAL A 276 8.47 -9.34 4.70
C VAL A 276 9.71 -10.13 5.11
N THR A 277 9.88 -10.40 6.40
CA THR A 277 10.98 -11.20 6.95
C THR A 277 10.43 -12.43 7.64
N ASN A 278 10.77 -13.63 7.17
CA ASN A 278 10.43 -14.86 7.89
C ASN A 278 11.34 -15.03 9.11
N CYS A 279 10.74 -15.16 10.29
CA CYS A 279 11.43 -15.33 11.54
C CYS A 279 11.66 -16.82 11.84
N GLY A 280 12.93 -17.17 12.04
CA GLY A 280 13.35 -18.51 12.45
C GLY A 280 14.13 -18.50 13.77
N GLU A 281 14.48 -19.69 14.24
CA GLU A 281 15.22 -19.89 15.51
C GLU A 281 16.61 -19.20 15.52
N GLY A 282 17.21 -18.95 14.35
CA GLY A 282 18.49 -18.26 14.22
C GLY A 282 18.42 -16.72 14.26
N MET A 283 17.24 -16.13 14.51
CA MET A 283 17.08 -14.68 14.49
C MET A 283 17.56 -14.05 15.81
N ASP A 284 18.67 -13.32 15.74
CA ASP A 284 19.29 -12.62 16.88
C ASP A 284 18.81 -11.15 17.00
N PHE A 285 18.86 -10.60 18.21
CA PHE A 285 18.46 -9.21 18.50
C PHE A 285 19.31 -8.19 17.74
N LYS A 286 20.56 -8.53 17.40
CA LYS A 286 21.44 -7.66 16.59
C LYS A 286 20.96 -7.57 15.14
N VAL A 287 20.49 -8.68 14.58
CA VAL A 287 19.92 -8.71 13.22
C VAL A 287 18.62 -7.94 13.21
N MET A 288 17.75 -8.17 14.19
CA MET A 288 16.50 -7.44 14.36
C MET A 288 16.75 -5.93 14.51
N GLY A 289 17.71 -5.52 15.33
CA GLY A 289 18.11 -4.12 15.50
C GLY A 289 18.53 -3.48 14.18
N LYS A 290 19.31 -4.16 13.34
CA LYS A 290 19.67 -3.65 12.00
C LYS A 290 18.46 -3.49 11.09
N ILE A 291 17.55 -4.46 11.07
CA ILE A 291 16.31 -4.38 10.27
C ILE A 291 15.46 -3.22 10.76
N LEU A 292 15.19 -3.12 12.06
CA LEU A 292 14.42 -2.04 12.67
C LEU A 292 15.01 -0.65 12.41
N SER A 293 16.34 -0.53 12.48
CA SER A 293 17.06 0.70 12.14
C SER A 293 16.87 1.09 10.66
N GLY A 294 16.91 0.10 9.75
CA GLY A 294 16.63 0.32 8.33
C GLY A 294 15.19 0.78 8.09
N LEU A 295 14.21 0.10 8.69
CA LEU A 295 12.79 0.46 8.58
C LEU A 295 12.49 1.86 9.15
N ALA A 296 13.12 2.22 10.28
CA ALA A 296 12.95 3.53 10.90
C ALA A 296 13.47 4.68 10.02
N GLN A 297 14.59 4.46 9.33
CA GLN A 297 15.19 5.48 8.47
C GLN A 297 14.49 5.60 7.12
N SER A 298 13.94 4.51 6.59
CA SER A 298 13.26 4.51 5.28
C SER A 298 11.76 4.78 5.34
N GLY A 299 11.12 4.62 6.50
CA GLY A 299 9.66 4.69 6.64
C GLY A 299 8.93 3.48 6.05
N ALA A 300 9.65 2.44 5.66
CA ALA A 300 9.07 1.20 5.17
C ALA A 300 8.35 0.43 6.29
N TRP A 301 7.47 -0.47 5.89
CA TRP A 301 6.79 -1.37 6.80
C TRP A 301 7.57 -2.67 6.94
N GLY A 302 7.67 -3.17 8.17
CA GLY A 302 8.23 -4.49 8.47
C GLY A 302 7.12 -5.47 8.80
N CYS A 303 6.98 -6.54 8.02
CA CYS A 303 6.10 -7.66 8.33
C CYS A 303 6.93 -8.87 8.72
N PHE A 304 6.98 -9.17 10.02
CA PHE A 304 7.75 -10.28 10.57
C PHE A 304 6.87 -11.52 10.62
N ASP A 305 7.09 -12.40 9.65
CA ASP A 305 6.33 -13.62 9.49
C ASP A 305 6.78 -14.68 10.49
N GLU A 306 5.85 -15.42 11.07
CA GLU A 306 6.15 -16.49 12.03
C GLU A 306 6.94 -16.00 13.27
N PHE A 307 6.70 -14.76 13.70
CA PHE A 307 7.44 -14.05 14.75
C PHE A 307 7.53 -14.82 16.07
N ASN A 308 6.53 -15.65 16.37
CA ASN A 308 6.50 -16.53 17.54
C ASN A 308 7.41 -17.78 17.44
N ARG A 309 8.33 -17.84 16.47
CA ARG A 309 9.48 -18.77 16.44
C ARG A 309 10.72 -18.23 17.12
N ILE A 310 10.77 -16.92 17.39
CA ILE A 310 11.91 -16.30 18.05
C ILE A 310 11.91 -16.71 19.53
N GLU A 311 13.10 -16.97 20.06
CA GLU A 311 13.28 -17.31 21.47
C GLU A 311 12.79 -16.16 22.37
N ALA A 312 12.13 -16.50 23.49
CA ALA A 312 11.57 -15.53 24.40
C ALA A 312 12.62 -14.55 24.98
N SER A 313 13.86 -15.01 25.17
CA SER A 313 14.98 -14.19 25.64
C SER A 313 15.31 -13.07 24.64
N VAL A 314 15.34 -13.38 23.35
CA VAL A 314 15.56 -12.43 22.25
C VAL A 314 14.38 -11.48 22.11
N LEU A 315 13.15 -11.99 22.16
CA LEU A 315 11.93 -11.15 22.10
C LEU A 315 11.89 -10.07 23.18
N SER A 316 12.40 -10.37 24.38
CA SER A 316 12.50 -9.40 25.47
C SER A 316 13.39 -8.20 25.09
N VAL A 317 14.55 -8.45 24.49
CA VAL A 317 15.46 -7.39 24.02
C VAL A 317 14.84 -6.60 22.85
N VAL A 318 14.24 -7.31 21.88
CA VAL A 318 13.56 -6.69 20.74
C VAL A 318 12.40 -5.80 21.18
N SER A 319 11.69 -6.16 22.26
CA SER A 319 10.64 -5.31 22.83
C SER A 319 11.17 -3.95 23.27
N SER A 320 12.40 -3.90 23.81
CA SER A 320 13.06 -2.64 24.17
C SER A 320 13.39 -1.80 22.94
N GLN A 321 13.91 -2.43 21.87
CA GLN A 321 14.21 -1.76 20.60
C GLN A 321 12.96 -1.13 19.98
N ILE A 322 11.86 -1.88 19.90
CA ILE A 322 10.59 -1.39 19.36
C ILE A 322 10.02 -0.27 20.25
N GLN A 323 10.14 -0.39 21.57
CA GLN A 323 9.72 0.66 22.51
C GLN A 323 10.52 1.96 22.31
N THR A 324 11.81 1.89 21.99
CA THR A 324 12.62 3.08 21.67
C THR A 324 12.09 3.80 20.43
N ILE A 325 11.80 3.07 19.35
CA ILE A 325 11.23 3.62 18.10
C ILE A 325 9.85 4.25 18.38
N ARG A 326 8.97 3.51 19.06
CA ARG A 326 7.64 4.00 19.45
C ARG A 326 7.72 5.29 20.28
N SER A 327 8.66 5.37 21.21
CA SER A 327 8.81 6.55 22.06
C SER A 327 9.28 7.76 21.26
N ALA A 328 10.10 7.57 20.21
CA ALA A 328 10.51 8.62 19.30
C ALA A 328 9.35 9.11 18.42
N LEU A 329 8.51 8.18 17.92
CA LEU A 329 7.29 8.50 17.16
C LEU A 329 6.30 9.34 17.97
N ILE A 330 6.00 8.92 19.21
CA ILE A 330 5.09 9.65 20.11
C ILE A 330 5.58 11.09 20.38
N ARG A 331 6.90 11.29 20.41
CA ARG A 331 7.53 12.59 20.62
C ARG A 331 7.68 13.43 19.35
N GLY A 332 7.33 12.88 18.18
CA GLY A 332 7.47 13.56 16.90
C GLY A 332 8.92 13.89 16.53
N LEU A 333 9.87 13.03 16.90
CA LEU A 333 11.29 13.26 16.60
C LEU A 333 11.62 12.91 15.14
N SER A 334 12.46 13.71 14.49
CA SER A 334 13.02 13.41 13.16
C SER A 334 14.34 12.63 13.21
N ARG A 335 15.02 12.65 14.36
CA ARG A 335 16.24 11.87 14.66
C ARG A 335 16.19 11.39 16.11
N PHE A 336 16.74 10.22 16.38
CA PHE A 336 16.76 9.64 17.73
C PHE A 336 17.92 8.67 17.92
N GLN A 337 18.26 8.43 19.19
CA GLN A 337 19.30 7.46 19.57
C GLN A 337 18.74 6.04 19.53
N PHE A 338 19.35 5.16 18.73
CA PHE A 338 18.97 3.76 18.58
C PHE A 338 20.22 2.89 18.51
N GLU A 339 20.31 1.85 19.37
CA GLU A 339 21.45 0.92 19.42
C GLU A 339 22.83 1.61 19.48
N GLY A 340 22.91 2.76 20.18
CA GLY A 340 24.16 3.51 20.34
C GLY A 340 24.51 4.47 19.19
N CYS A 341 23.67 4.57 18.15
CA CYS A 341 23.83 5.50 17.03
C CYS A 341 22.65 6.48 16.93
N GLU A 342 22.90 7.71 16.50
CA GLU A 342 21.81 8.63 16.15
C GLU A 342 21.37 8.37 14.70
N ILE A 343 20.10 8.05 14.50
CA ILE A 343 19.52 7.74 13.17
C ILE A 343 18.33 8.64 12.88
N SER A 344 17.99 8.81 11.60
CA SER A 344 16.74 9.48 11.19
C SER A 344 15.53 8.61 11.47
N LEU A 345 14.37 9.25 11.63
CA LEU A 345 13.08 8.61 11.80
C LEU A 345 12.08 9.16 10.79
N ASP A 346 11.55 8.27 9.97
CA ASP A 346 10.38 8.53 9.14
C ASP A 346 9.12 8.04 9.88
N ALA A 347 8.15 8.95 10.06
CA ALA A 347 6.93 8.68 10.83
C ALA A 347 5.99 7.65 10.17
N ARG A 348 6.23 7.28 8.90
CA ARG A 348 5.42 6.30 8.16
C ARG A 348 5.73 4.84 8.52
N ILE A 349 6.79 4.60 9.31
CA ILE A 349 7.17 3.24 9.73
C ILE A 349 5.97 2.50 10.35
N GLY A 350 5.75 1.27 9.89
CA GLY A 350 4.78 0.34 10.43
C GLY A 350 5.44 -0.98 10.79
N LEU A 351 5.10 -1.53 11.96
CA LEU A 351 5.62 -2.82 12.41
C LEU A 351 4.47 -3.81 12.56
N PHE A 352 4.59 -4.94 11.88
CA PHE A 352 3.57 -5.98 11.87
C PHE A 352 4.21 -7.33 12.15
N ILE A 353 3.53 -8.14 12.95
CA ILE A 353 3.95 -9.50 13.24
C ILE A 353 2.83 -10.46 12.85
N THR A 354 3.18 -11.62 12.31
CA THR A 354 2.24 -12.70 12.10
C THR A 354 2.56 -13.87 13.03
N MET A 355 1.50 -14.54 13.49
CA MET A 355 1.63 -15.66 14.40
C MET A 355 0.69 -16.80 14.01
N ASN A 356 1.20 -18.02 14.18
CA ASN A 356 0.43 -19.25 14.06
C ASN A 356 0.28 -19.84 15.48
N PRO A 357 -0.75 -19.46 16.26
CA PRO A 357 -0.95 -20.01 17.60
C PRO A 357 -1.27 -21.51 17.54
N GLY A 358 -0.87 -22.27 18.57
CA GLY A 358 -1.19 -23.69 18.72
C GLY A 358 -0.31 -24.67 17.93
N TYR A 359 0.66 -24.18 17.14
CA TYR A 359 1.66 -25.03 16.48
C TYR A 359 2.81 -25.37 17.43
N ALA A 360 3.37 -26.58 17.29
CA ALA A 360 4.54 -27.00 18.04
C ALA A 360 5.77 -26.12 17.73
N GLY A 361 6.61 -25.86 18.74
CA GLY A 361 7.80 -25.01 18.61
C GLY A 361 7.49 -23.50 18.55
N ARG A 362 6.31 -23.08 19.01
CA ARG A 362 5.93 -21.66 19.09
C ARG A 362 5.97 -21.15 20.52
N THR A 363 6.59 -20.01 20.71
CA THR A 363 6.65 -19.31 21.99
C THR A 363 5.42 -18.42 22.16
N GLU A 364 4.94 -18.26 23.40
CA GLU A 364 4.03 -17.17 23.70
C GLU A 364 4.81 -15.86 23.71
N LEU A 365 4.18 -14.80 23.18
CA LEU A 365 4.79 -13.47 23.24
C LEU A 365 4.91 -13.01 24.70
N PRO A 366 6.06 -12.45 25.12
CA PRO A 366 6.18 -11.77 26.39
C PRO A 366 5.16 -10.63 26.54
N GLU A 367 4.72 -10.34 27.77
CA GLU A 367 3.75 -9.26 28.03
C GLU A 367 4.26 -7.87 27.57
N SER A 368 5.57 -7.62 27.70
CA SER A 368 6.21 -6.40 27.17
C SER A 368 6.03 -6.26 25.66
N MET A 369 6.03 -7.38 24.94
CA MET A 369 5.84 -7.43 23.49
C MET A 369 4.37 -7.25 23.12
N LYS A 370 3.45 -7.91 23.85
CA LYS A 370 2.00 -7.77 23.63
C LYS A 370 1.53 -6.32 23.81
N ALA A 371 2.11 -5.59 24.77
CA ALA A 371 1.77 -4.18 25.02
C ALA A 371 2.14 -3.22 23.87
N LEU A 372 3.00 -3.66 22.93
CA LEU A 372 3.45 -2.87 21.78
C LEU A 372 2.61 -3.12 20.52
N PHE A 373 1.75 -4.13 20.53
CA PHE A 373 1.01 -4.57 19.35
C PHE A 373 -0.48 -4.68 19.62
N ARG A 374 -1.29 -4.25 18.65
CA ARG A 374 -2.73 -4.49 18.63
C ARG A 374 -3.00 -5.90 18.06
N PRO A 375 -3.67 -6.80 18.79
CA PRO A 375 -3.99 -8.12 18.26
C PRO A 375 -5.06 -8.04 17.17
N VAL A 376 -4.89 -8.83 16.11
CA VAL A 376 -5.83 -9.03 15.01
C VAL A 376 -6.05 -10.52 14.83
N VAL A 377 -7.30 -10.96 14.87
CA VAL A 377 -7.63 -12.37 14.65
C VAL A 377 -7.97 -12.57 13.17
N VAL A 378 -7.22 -13.44 12.50
CA VAL A 378 -7.40 -13.76 11.09
C VAL A 378 -7.94 -15.18 10.96
N ILE A 379 -9.21 -15.27 10.62
CA ILE A 379 -9.92 -16.55 10.39
C ILE A 379 -9.85 -16.95 8.91
N LEU A 380 -10.38 -18.14 8.59
CA LEU A 380 -10.44 -18.61 7.20
C LEU A 380 -11.26 -17.62 6.35
N PRO A 381 -10.72 -17.12 5.22
CA PRO A 381 -11.45 -16.22 4.33
C PRO A 381 -12.59 -16.95 3.60
N ASP A 382 -13.57 -16.18 3.15
CA ASP A 382 -14.64 -16.70 2.29
C ASP A 382 -14.12 -16.93 0.87
N LEU A 383 -13.72 -18.17 0.58
CA LEU A 383 -13.17 -18.53 -0.71
C LEU A 383 -14.21 -18.46 -1.84
N GLN A 384 -15.50 -18.62 -1.54
CA GLN A 384 -16.54 -18.56 -2.56
C GLN A 384 -16.64 -17.13 -3.08
N GLN A 385 -16.78 -16.15 -2.17
CA GLN A 385 -16.84 -14.74 -2.53
C GLN A 385 -15.58 -14.30 -3.31
N ILE A 386 -14.40 -14.76 -2.87
CA ILE A 386 -13.14 -14.45 -3.57
C ILE A 386 -13.14 -15.02 -4.99
N CYS A 387 -13.52 -16.29 -5.16
CA CYS A 387 -13.58 -16.93 -6.47
C CYS A 387 -14.59 -16.23 -7.40
N GLU A 388 -15.76 -15.86 -6.89
CA GLU A 388 -16.79 -15.14 -7.66
C GLU A 388 -16.25 -13.79 -8.18
N ILE A 389 -15.61 -13.00 -7.30
CA ILE A 389 -15.02 -11.71 -7.70
C ILE A 389 -13.87 -11.89 -8.69
N MET A 390 -13.02 -12.90 -8.49
CA MET A 390 -11.91 -13.18 -9.41
C MET A 390 -12.41 -13.60 -10.79
N LEU A 391 -13.41 -14.49 -10.86
CA LEU A 391 -14.02 -14.91 -12.13
C LEU A 391 -14.72 -13.75 -12.83
N PHE A 392 -15.48 -12.97 -12.08
CA PHE A 392 -16.12 -11.75 -12.58
C PHE A 392 -15.08 -10.76 -13.12
N SER A 393 -13.93 -10.62 -12.45
CA SER A 393 -12.85 -9.75 -12.90
C SER A 393 -12.19 -10.20 -14.21
N GLU A 394 -12.33 -11.47 -14.58
CA GLU A 394 -11.88 -12.04 -15.85
C GLU A 394 -13.00 -12.07 -16.91
N GLY A 395 -14.20 -11.57 -16.58
CA GLY A 395 -15.35 -11.50 -17.48
C GLY A 395 -16.23 -12.75 -17.53
N PHE A 396 -16.23 -13.59 -16.50
CA PHE A 396 -17.05 -14.81 -16.38
C PHE A 396 -18.31 -14.63 -15.54
#